data_AF-A0A940MQ38-F1
#
_entry.id   AF-A0A940MQ38-F1
#
_cell.length_a   1.000
_cell.length_b   1.000
_cell.length_c   1.000
_cell.angle_alpha   90.00
_cell.angle_beta   90.00
_cell.angle_gamma   90.00
#
_symmetry.space_group_name_H-M   'P 1'
#
loop_
_entity.id
_entity.type
_entity.pdbx_description
1 polymer ?
#
loop_
_entity_poly.entity_id
_entity_poly.type
_entity_poly.pdbx_seq_one_letter_code
_entity_poly.pdbx_strand_id
1 'polypeptide(L)'
;MSSDKQQGCALVVPVCEAGRLEAQREEIAQTLEDLTADIRDLHGKIRGEERVKKTDVGTALADLRYWLKAARETEVELDVIRRREREIEGHWGLDLGAAYDEVCRRLDCIRAIVDEREVPE
;
A
#
# COMPACT_ATOMS: atom_id res chain seq x y z
N MET A 1 -42.55 -6.45 -15.67
CA MET A 1 -42.22 -5.19 -14.95
C MET A 1 -41.43 -5.55 -13.71
N SER A 2 -40.45 -4.72 -13.33
CA SER A 2 -39.38 -4.94 -12.34
C SER A 2 -38.20 -5.73 -12.93
N SER A 3 -37.39 -5.14 -13.80
CA SER A 3 -36.42 -4.04 -13.57
C SER A 3 -35.25 -4.45 -12.67
N ASP A 4 -34.11 -4.63 -13.33
CA ASP A 4 -32.83 -3.99 -13.01
C ASP A 4 -32.40 -3.98 -11.55
N LYS A 5 -31.75 -5.06 -11.10
CA LYS A 5 -30.87 -5.00 -9.91
C LYS A 5 -29.56 -5.79 -10.01
N GLN A 6 -29.08 -6.11 -11.22
CA GLN A 6 -27.80 -6.81 -11.37
C GLN A 6 -26.77 -6.10 -12.27
N GLN A 7 -27.08 -4.92 -12.80
CA GLN A 7 -26.10 -4.10 -13.53
C GLN A 7 -25.58 -2.99 -12.62
N GLY A 8 -24.63 -3.33 -11.75
CA GLY A 8 -24.05 -2.34 -10.81
C GLY A 8 -22.67 -2.70 -10.25
N CYS A 9 -21.93 -3.63 -10.84
CA CYS A 9 -20.62 -4.03 -10.30
C CYS A 9 -19.59 -4.46 -11.35
N ALA A 10 -19.58 -3.83 -12.53
CA ALA A 10 -18.58 -4.14 -13.56
C ALA A 10 -17.32 -3.25 -13.48
N LEU A 11 -17.44 -2.02 -12.95
CA LEU A 11 -16.34 -1.04 -12.87
C LEU A 11 -15.87 -0.76 -11.42
N VAL A 12 -16.55 -1.32 -10.41
CA VAL A 12 -16.30 -1.08 -8.97
C VAL A 12 -15.44 -2.19 -8.33
N VAL A 13 -15.13 -3.26 -9.09
CA VAL A 13 -14.36 -4.42 -8.59
C VAL A 13 -12.99 -4.04 -8.00
N PRO A 14 -12.15 -3.19 -8.62
CA PRO A 14 -10.83 -2.88 -8.05
C PRO A 14 -10.93 -2.03 -6.77
N VAL A 15 -11.85 -1.05 -6.71
CA VAL A 15 -12.02 -0.16 -5.56
C VAL A 15 -12.55 -0.91 -4.33
N CYS A 16 -13.47 -1.87 -4.53
CA CYS A 16 -13.96 -2.73 -3.44
C CYS A 16 -12.89 -3.70 -2.94
N GLU A 17 -12.02 -4.19 -3.82
CA GLU A 17 -10.93 -5.11 -3.47
C GLU A 17 -9.80 -4.38 -2.72
N ALA A 18 -9.42 -3.18 -3.16
CA ALA A 18 -8.47 -2.32 -2.47
C ALA A 18 -8.95 -1.96 -1.06
N GLY A 19 -10.21 -1.52 -0.92
CA GLY A 19 -10.79 -1.20 0.40
C GLY A 19 -10.87 -2.42 1.34
N ARG A 20 -11.15 -3.62 0.80
CA ARG A 20 -11.10 -4.87 1.56
C ARG A 20 -9.69 -5.18 2.06
N LEU A 21 -8.68 -5.01 1.22
CA LEU A 21 -7.28 -5.28 1.57
C LEU A 21 -6.73 -4.25 2.54
N GLU A 22 -7.16 -2.99 2.45
CA GLU A 22 -6.84 -1.96 3.46
C GLU A 22 -7.45 -2.28 4.82
N ALA A 23 -8.70 -2.75 4.86
CA ALA A 23 -9.32 -3.22 6.10
C ALA A 23 -8.60 -4.44 6.69
N GLN A 24 -8.19 -5.39 5.84
CA GLN A 24 -7.38 -6.53 6.28
C GLN A 24 -6.00 -6.11 6.79
N ARG A 25 -5.37 -5.11 6.16
CA ARG A 25 -4.09 -4.55 6.61
C ARG A 25 -4.23 -3.92 8.00
N GLU A 26 -5.30 -3.17 8.24
CA GLU A 26 -5.57 -2.56 9.55
C GLU A 26 -5.78 -3.62 10.63
N GLU A 27 -6.55 -4.67 10.33
CA GLU A 27 -6.75 -5.81 11.23
C GLU A 27 -5.44 -6.54 11.56
N ILE A 28 -4.57 -6.74 10.56
CA ILE A 28 -3.24 -7.32 10.75
C ILE A 28 -2.36 -6.40 11.60
N ALA A 29 -2.41 -5.08 11.38
CA ALA A 29 -1.66 -4.11 12.17
C ALA A 29 -2.07 -4.14 13.64
N GLN A 30 -3.37 -4.15 13.93
CA GLN A 30 -3.89 -4.28 15.28
C GLN A 30 -3.42 -5.58 15.95
N THR A 31 -3.51 -6.70 15.22
CA THR A 31 -3.08 -8.02 15.73
C THR A 31 -1.58 -8.03 16.06
N LEU A 32 -0.75 -7.37 15.24
CA LEU A 32 0.68 -7.24 15.49
C LEU A 32 1.00 -6.36 16.71
N GLU A 33 0.22 -5.30 16.94
CA GLU A 33 0.35 -4.48 18.15
C GLU A 33 0.02 -5.28 19.40
N ASP A 34 -1.08 -6.03 19.37
CA ASP A 34 -1.51 -6.87 20.49
C ASP A 34 -0.47 -7.96 20.81
N LEU A 35 0.04 -8.67 19.79
CA LEU A 35 1.10 -9.66 19.97
C LEU A 35 2.40 -9.03 20.50
N THR A 36 2.70 -7.80 20.11
CA THR A 36 3.86 -7.08 20.63
C THR A 36 3.68 -6.75 22.11
N ALA A 37 2.47 -6.39 22.53
CA ALA A 37 2.14 -6.18 23.95
C ALA A 37 2.27 -7.49 24.74
N ASP A 38 1.71 -8.59 24.25
CA ASP A 38 1.80 -9.91 24.88
C ASP A 38 3.25 -10.38 25.08
N ILE A 39 4.10 -10.18 24.07
CA ILE A 39 5.52 -10.52 24.15
C ILE A 39 6.25 -9.66 25.19
N ARG A 40 5.92 -8.37 25.29
CA ARG A 40 6.49 -7.48 26.33
C ARG A 40 6.06 -7.91 27.72
N ASP A 41 4.79 -8.30 27.90
CA ASP A 41 4.26 -8.78 29.17
C ASP A 41 4.90 -10.10 29.59
N LEU A 42 5.05 -11.05 28.65
CA LEU A 42 5.78 -12.29 28.89
C LEU A 42 7.24 -12.02 29.27
N HIS A 43 7.90 -11.07 28.60
CA HIS A 43 9.27 -10.67 28.92
C HIS A 43 9.37 -10.02 30.32
N GLY A 44 8.36 -9.22 30.70
CA GLY A 44 8.21 -8.67 32.05
C GLY A 44 8.07 -9.75 33.12
N LYS A 45 7.20 -10.75 32.89
CA LYS A 45 6.99 -11.90 33.79
C LYS A 45 8.25 -12.75 33.95
N ILE A 46 8.98 -13.01 32.87
CA ILE A 46 10.28 -13.71 32.91
C ILE A 46 11.30 -12.94 33.76
N ARG A 47 11.34 -11.60 33.61
CA ARG A 47 12.24 -10.74 34.40
C ARG A 47 11.83 -10.64 35.87
N GLY A 48 10.54 -10.80 36.16
CA GLY A 48 9.99 -10.83 37.52
C GLY A 48 10.11 -12.19 38.23
N GLU A 49 10.88 -13.14 37.69
CA GLU A 49 11.00 -14.53 38.20
C GLU A 49 9.67 -15.31 38.26
N GLU A 50 8.65 -14.86 37.55
CA GLU A 50 7.39 -15.57 37.44
C GLU A 50 7.54 -16.75 36.50
N ARG A 51 6.99 -17.93 36.88
CA ARG A 51 7.14 -19.17 36.11
C ARG A 51 6.32 -19.12 34.81
N VAL A 52 6.94 -18.57 33.76
CA VAL A 52 6.40 -18.64 32.39
C VAL A 52 6.77 -19.99 31.77
N LYS A 53 5.79 -20.66 31.16
CA LYS A 53 6.05 -21.91 30.43
C LYS A 53 6.77 -21.58 29.12
N LYS A 54 7.88 -22.26 28.83
CA LYS A 54 8.64 -22.10 27.58
C LYS A 54 7.80 -22.34 26.32
N THR A 55 6.74 -23.15 26.44
CA THR A 55 5.75 -23.39 25.38
C THR A 55 5.04 -22.11 24.96
N ASP A 56 4.65 -21.29 25.93
CA ASP A 56 3.79 -20.12 25.68
C ASP A 56 4.59 -19.03 24.96
N VAL A 57 5.87 -18.88 25.29
CA VAL A 57 6.82 -18.01 24.57
C VAL A 57 7.10 -18.53 23.16
N GLY A 58 7.23 -19.85 23.00
CA GLY A 58 7.45 -20.48 21.70
C GLY A 58 6.28 -20.26 20.75
N THR A 59 5.05 -20.40 21.24
CA THR A 59 3.81 -20.15 20.49
C THR A 59 3.69 -18.68 20.10
N ALA A 60 3.85 -17.75 21.05
CA ALA A 60 3.76 -16.32 20.76
C ALA A 60 4.78 -15.87 19.69
N LEU A 61 6.01 -16.40 19.73
CA LEU A 61 7.02 -16.12 18.71
C LEU A 61 6.69 -16.77 17.35
N ALA A 62 6.03 -17.92 17.34
CA ALA A 62 5.58 -18.56 16.10
C ALA A 62 4.45 -17.76 15.45
N ASP A 63 3.48 -17.32 16.25
CA ASP A 63 2.36 -16.49 15.81
C ASP A 63 2.87 -15.14 15.28
N LEU A 64 3.80 -14.49 15.98
CA LEU A 64 4.42 -13.25 15.49
C LEU A 64 5.09 -13.45 14.11
N ARG A 65 5.85 -14.53 13.92
CA ARG A 65 6.48 -14.82 12.62
C ARG A 65 5.47 -15.06 11.52
N TYR A 66 4.37 -15.76 11.82
CA TYR A 66 3.29 -16.00 10.89
C TYR A 66 2.64 -14.67 10.45
N TRP A 67 2.29 -13.81 11.40
CA TRP A 67 1.63 -12.54 11.11
C TRP A 67 2.55 -11.53 10.41
N LEU A 68 3.85 -11.51 10.72
CA LEU A 68 4.83 -10.72 9.95
C LEU A 68 4.93 -11.16 8.49
N LYS A 69 4.83 -12.47 8.25
CA LYS A 69 4.83 -13.01 6.88
C LYS A 69 3.55 -12.61 6.14
N ALA A 70 2.39 -12.76 6.78
CA ALA A 70 1.10 -12.35 6.21
C ALA A 70 1.05 -10.83 5.92
N ALA A 71 1.57 -9.99 6.83
CA ALA A 71 1.68 -8.55 6.62
C ALA A 71 2.56 -8.20 5.40
N ARG A 72 3.69 -8.90 5.23
CA ARG A 72 4.57 -8.70 4.07
C ARG A 72 3.89 -9.11 2.76
N GLU A 73 3.18 -10.23 2.75
CA GLU A 73 2.48 -10.73 1.56
C GLU A 73 1.35 -9.76 1.14
N THR A 74 0.57 -9.27 2.10
CA THR A 74 -0.50 -8.29 1.84
C THR A 74 0.03 -6.94 1.37
N GLU A 75 1.15 -6.44 1.91
CA GLU A 75 1.79 -5.21 1.41
C GLU A 75 2.29 -5.35 -0.03
N VAL A 76 2.82 -6.52 -0.40
CA VAL A 76 3.24 -6.78 -1.79
C VAL A 76 2.03 -6.80 -2.73
N GLU A 77 0.93 -7.41 -2.33
CA GLU A 77 -0.32 -7.41 -3.12
C GLU A 77 -0.93 -6.00 -3.25
N LEU A 78 -0.92 -5.21 -2.18
CA LEU A 78 -1.36 -3.81 -2.21
C LEU A 78 -0.51 -2.94 -3.14
N ASP A 79 0.81 -3.14 -3.16
CA ASP A 79 1.70 -2.41 -4.08
C ASP A 79 1.41 -2.77 -5.55
N VAL A 80 1.11 -4.04 -5.84
CA VAL A 80 0.68 -4.48 -7.18
C VAL A 80 -0.64 -3.81 -7.58
N ILE A 81 -1.63 -3.77 -6.68
CA ILE A 81 -2.93 -3.14 -6.95
C ILE A 81 -2.77 -1.63 -7.15
N ARG A 82 -2.03 -0.95 -6.28
CA ARG A 82 -1.76 0.49 -6.40
C ARG A 82 -1.07 0.85 -7.72
N ARG A 83 -0.16 0.00 -8.19
CA ARG A 83 0.50 0.18 -9.50
C ARG A 83 -0.48 -0.03 -10.65
N ARG A 84 -1.37 -1.02 -10.55
CA ARG A 84 -2.43 -1.28 -11.54
C ARG A 84 -3.44 -0.15 -11.62
N GLU A 85 -3.86 0.41 -10.49
CA GLU A 85 -4.79 1.56 -10.43
C GLU A 85 -4.19 2.83 -11.01
N ARG A 86 -2.86 2.97 -10.96
CA ARG A 86 -2.13 4.08 -11.59
C ARG A 86 -1.80 3.84 -13.07
N GLU A 87 -2.33 2.77 -13.67
CA GLU A 87 -2.07 2.34 -15.04
C GLU A 87 -0.56 2.19 -15.35
N ILE A 88 0.25 1.88 -14.33
CA ILE A 88 1.69 1.66 -14.48
C ILE A 88 1.89 0.22 -14.99
N GLU A 89 1.83 0.03 -16.31
CA GLU A 89 2.22 -1.22 -16.99
C GLU A 89 3.76 -1.38 -16.97
N GLY A 90 4.32 -1.74 -15.81
CA GLY A 90 5.73 -2.11 -15.69
C GLY A 90 6.32 -1.97 -14.29
N HIS A 91 7.43 -2.66 -14.02
CA HIS A 91 8.20 -2.52 -12.77
C HIS A 91 8.93 -1.16 -12.63
N TRP A 92 8.80 -0.29 -13.62
CA TRP A 92 9.38 1.05 -13.64
C TRP A 92 8.24 2.06 -13.71
N GLY A 93 8.00 2.78 -12.62
CA GLY A 93 7.03 3.87 -12.59
C GLY A 93 7.57 5.05 -13.39
N LEU A 94 7.21 5.15 -14.66
CA LEU A 94 7.38 6.39 -15.42
C LEU A 94 6.17 7.28 -15.11
N ASP A 95 6.38 8.32 -14.31
CA ASP A 95 5.36 9.34 -14.05
C ASP A 95 5.16 10.17 -15.31
N LEU A 96 4.13 9.82 -16.09
CA LEU A 96 3.77 10.49 -17.33
C LEU A 96 3.31 11.93 -17.09
N GLY A 97 2.76 12.25 -15.91
CA GLY A 97 2.36 13.60 -15.54
C GLY A 97 3.58 14.50 -15.33
N ALA A 98 4.52 14.04 -14.51
CA ALA A 98 5.78 14.77 -14.29
C ALA A 98 6.60 14.91 -15.59
N ALA A 99 6.60 13.88 -16.44
CA ALA A 99 7.23 13.93 -17.75
C ALA A 99 6.54 14.94 -18.69
N TYR A 100 5.20 14.96 -18.71
CA TYR A 100 4.43 15.92 -19.49
C TYR A 100 4.72 17.36 -19.04
N ASP A 101 4.69 17.63 -17.74
CA ASP A 101 4.97 18.96 -17.18
C ASP A 101 6.38 19.47 -17.51
N GLU A 102 7.38 18.59 -17.47
CA GLU A 102 8.76 18.90 -17.85
C GLU A 102 8.88 19.20 -19.35
N VAL A 103 8.22 18.41 -20.20
CA VAL A 103 8.21 18.64 -21.66
C VAL A 103 7.49 19.95 -22.00
N CYS A 104 6.34 20.23 -21.40
CA CYS A 104 5.61 21.48 -21.58
C CYS A 104 6.45 22.68 -21.16
N ARG A 105 7.07 22.65 -19.98
CA ARG A 105 7.97 23.74 -19.53
C ARG A 105 9.11 24.00 -20.53
N ARG A 106 9.71 22.95 -21.09
CA ARG A 106 10.76 23.11 -22.11
C ARG A 106 10.23 23.73 -23.40
N LEU A 107 9.06 23.27 -23.87
CA LEU A 107 8.42 23.83 -25.06
C LEU A 107 8.04 25.30 -24.86
N ASP A 108 7.56 25.67 -23.68
CA ASP A 108 7.22 27.04 -23.34
C ASP A 108 8.46 27.94 -23.28
N CYS A 109 9.57 27.45 -22.73
CA CYS A 109 10.85 28.17 -22.79
C CYS A 109 11.33 28.38 -24.24
N ILE A 110 11.19 27.36 -25.10
CA ILE A 110 11.55 27.48 -26.53
C ILE A 110 10.65 28.49 -27.23
N ARG A 111 9.34 28.46 -26.97
CA ARG A 111 8.38 29.43 -27.53
C ARG A 111 8.72 30.85 -27.11
N ALA A 112 9.00 31.08 -25.83
CA ALA A 112 9.39 32.39 -25.33
C ALA A 112 10.65 32.94 -26.04
N ILE A 113 11.65 32.10 -26.29
CA ILE A 113 12.87 32.50 -27.03
C ILE A 113 12.57 32.79 -28.51
N VAL A 114 11.64 32.06 -29.12
CA VAL A 114 11.24 32.28 -30.53
C VAL A 114 10.43 33.58 -30.66
N ASP A 115 9.55 33.86 -29.71
CA ASP A 115 8.75 35.09 -29.68
C ASP A 115 9.63 36.32 -29.40
N GLU A 116 10.65 36.20 -28.54
CA GLU A 116 11.67 37.25 -28.33
C GLU A 116 12.59 37.47 -29.55
N ARG A 117 12.58 36.53 -30.50
CA ARG A 117 13.34 36.57 -31.74
C ARG A 117 12.50 37.01 -32.94
N GLU A 118 11.32 37.59 -32.75
CA GLU A 118 10.66 38.37 -33.81
C GLU A 118 11.63 39.48 -34.28
N VAL A 119 12.34 39.17 -35.37
CA VAL A 119 13.24 40.08 -36.05
C VAL A 119 12.36 41.16 -36.69
N PRO A 120 12.57 42.46 -36.40
CA PRO A 120 11.87 43.50 -37.12
C PRO A 120 12.29 43.43 -38.60
N GLU A 121 11.29 43.49 -39.50
CA GLU A 121 11.45 43.42 -40.96
C GLU A 121 12.58 44.32 -41.49
#